data_AF-A0A8T0TF38-F1
#
_entry.id   AF-A0A8T0TF38-F1
#
_cell.length_a   1.000
_cell.length_b   1.000
_cell.length_c   1.000
_cell.angle_alpha   90.00
_cell.angle_beta   90.00
_cell.angle_gamma   90.00
#
_symmetry.space_group_name_H-M   'P 1'
#
loop_
_entity.id
_entity.type
_entity.pdbx_description
1 polymer ?
#
loop_
_entity_poly.entity_id
_entity_poly.type
_entity_poly.pdbx_seq_one_letter_code
_entity_poly.pdbx_strand_id
1 'polypeptide(L)'
;MKKREKCAKCDYKNPSISSPIYGWLVKDTSASAVKANAVADFKLKGDGSAHNSGETGVSGLDEEPTSPQSKGSINEARRLSDETVKEMVSSSGKKHLLPTEVEFILKGLWKNEAKFCMLLCDFQQNTLSVSEKRRGYEMFFLNSLLVAPNRFCPSTSSSLGIMEHPQNVLLSRVQEANLLLQNNTAGSNHMDVLRRWMDLQRSVNVLYDSSKGLCKFVLFP
;
A
#
# COMPACT_ATOMS: atom_id res chain seq x y z
N MET A 1 -1.94 22.68 -10.09
CA MET A 1 -3.13 22.24 -9.32
C MET A 1 -2.77 22.16 -7.84
N LYS A 2 -3.49 22.85 -6.95
CA LYS A 2 -3.28 22.72 -5.49
C LYS A 2 -3.77 21.33 -5.04
N LYS A 3 -2.94 20.58 -4.31
CA LYS A 3 -3.29 19.26 -3.79
C LYS A 3 -4.39 19.44 -2.73
N ARG A 4 -5.54 18.78 -2.90
CA ARG A 4 -6.61 18.83 -1.90
C ARG A 4 -6.16 18.07 -0.65
N GLU A 5 -6.23 18.72 0.50
CA GLU A 5 -5.81 18.14 1.79
C GLU A 5 -6.77 17.04 2.27
N LYS A 6 -8.05 17.12 1.86
CA LYS A 6 -9.10 16.15 2.20
C LYS A 6 -9.92 15.71 0.99
N CYS A 7 -10.50 14.52 1.09
CA CYS A 7 -11.44 13.98 0.12
C CYS A 7 -12.77 14.72 0.18
N ALA A 8 -13.33 15.09 -0.98
CA ALA A 8 -14.61 15.80 -1.04
C ALA A 8 -15.82 14.90 -0.74
N LYS A 9 -15.66 13.57 -0.82
CA LYS A 9 -16.75 12.60 -0.63
C LYS A 9 -16.80 12.02 0.78
N CYS A 10 -15.65 11.78 1.41
CA CYS A 10 -15.58 11.15 2.73
C CYS A 10 -14.86 11.99 3.79
N ASP A 11 -14.43 13.23 3.46
CA ASP A 11 -13.67 14.12 4.34
C ASP A 11 -12.33 13.58 4.89
N TYR A 12 -11.89 12.40 4.45
CA TYR A 12 -10.59 11.85 4.85
C TYR A 12 -9.45 12.73 4.37
N LYS A 13 -8.53 13.03 5.28
CA LYS A 13 -7.26 13.66 4.98
C LYS A 13 -6.32 12.68 4.28
N ASN A 14 -5.73 13.15 3.20
CA ASN A 14 -4.82 12.34 2.38
C ASN A 14 -3.44 12.26 3.05
N PRO A 15 -2.81 11.07 3.08
CA PRO A 15 -1.42 10.96 3.49
C PRO A 15 -0.49 11.63 2.47
N SER A 16 0.67 12.08 2.94
CA SER A 16 1.76 12.45 2.05
C SER A 16 2.51 11.18 1.62
N ILE A 17 2.81 11.05 0.34
CA ILE A 17 3.59 9.94 -0.21
C ILE A 17 4.88 10.53 -0.77
N SER A 18 6.02 9.97 -0.37
CA SER A 18 7.34 10.32 -0.89
C SER A 18 8.07 9.06 -1.35
N SER A 19 9.11 9.25 -2.17
CA SER A 19 9.90 8.15 -2.71
C SER A 19 11.39 8.45 -2.52
N PRO A 20 12.01 7.97 -1.42
CA PRO A 20 13.41 8.27 -1.12
C PRO A 20 14.39 7.57 -2.07
N ILE A 21 14.00 6.40 -2.60
CA ILE A 21 14.66 5.73 -3.71
C ILE A 21 13.58 5.42 -4.75
N TYR A 22 13.94 5.39 -6.03
CA TYR A 22 12.99 5.10 -7.11
C TYR A 22 12.25 3.77 -6.85
N GLY A 23 10.93 3.79 -6.97
CA GLY A 23 10.08 2.61 -6.73
C GLY A 23 9.81 2.28 -5.25
N TRP A 24 10.49 2.90 -4.29
CA TRP A 24 10.19 2.73 -2.86
C TRP A 24 9.30 3.85 -2.35
N LEU A 25 8.26 3.52 -1.58
CA LEU A 25 7.27 4.48 -1.11
C LEU A 25 7.30 4.61 0.42
N VAL A 26 7.24 5.85 0.89
CA VAL A 26 7.06 6.20 2.29
C VAL A 26 5.78 7.00 2.43
N LYS A 27 4.89 6.52 3.29
CA LYS A 27 3.65 7.19 3.66
C LYS A 27 3.89 7.99 4.93
N ASP A 28 3.52 9.26 4.93
CA ASP A 28 3.56 10.13 6.11
C ASP A 28 2.15 10.65 6.41
N THR A 29 1.68 10.40 7.63
CA THR A 29 0.35 10.84 8.08
C THR A 29 0.48 11.49 9.45
N SER A 30 0.06 12.75 9.59
CA SER A 30 0.10 13.42 10.89
C SER A 30 -0.90 12.79 11.87
N ALA A 31 -0.57 12.80 13.16
CA ALA A 31 -1.47 12.39 14.23
C ALA A 31 -2.84 13.08 14.14
N SER A 32 -2.86 14.37 13.81
CA SER A 32 -4.10 15.15 13.63
C SER A 32 -4.93 14.66 12.45
N ALA A 33 -4.31 14.19 11.37
CA ALA A 33 -5.00 13.60 10.23
C ALA A 33 -5.54 12.21 10.55
N VAL A 34 -4.78 11.38 11.28
CA VAL A 34 -5.27 10.07 11.75
C VAL A 34 -6.51 10.23 12.62
N LYS A 35 -6.49 11.14 13.61
CA LYS A 35 -7.66 11.44 14.45
C LYS A 35 -8.85 11.91 13.63
N ALA A 36 -8.65 12.86 12.72
CA ALA A 36 -9.71 13.38 11.87
C ALA A 36 -10.35 12.29 11.01
N ASN A 37 -9.53 11.38 10.45
CA ASN A 37 -9.99 10.26 9.64
C ASN A 37 -10.77 9.24 10.47
N ALA A 38 -10.34 8.92 11.69
CA ALA A 38 -11.05 8.02 12.59
C ALA A 38 -12.45 8.57 12.95
N VAL A 39 -12.56 9.88 13.21
CA VAL A 39 -13.84 10.54 13.47
C VAL A 39 -14.73 10.53 12.21
N ALA A 40 -14.16 10.77 11.03
CA ALA A 40 -14.91 10.72 9.78
C ALA A 40 -15.43 9.31 9.46
N ASP A 41 -14.62 8.26 9.70
CA ASP A 41 -15.03 6.86 9.55
C ASP A 41 -16.26 6.53 10.39
N PHE A 42 -16.23 6.98 11.65
CA PHE A 42 -17.31 6.74 12.58
C PHE A 42 -18.61 7.44 12.16
N LYS A 43 -18.52 8.68 11.69
CA LYS A 43 -19.67 9.41 11.14
C LYS A 43 -20.28 8.69 9.94
N LEU A 44 -19.45 8.15 9.04
CA LEU A 44 -19.92 7.40 7.87
C LEU A 44 -20.59 6.08 8.25
N LYS A 45 -20.11 5.39 9.31
CA LYS A 45 -20.67 4.12 9.77
C LYS A 45 -21.89 4.28 10.69
N GLY A 46 -22.04 5.43 11.35
CA GLY A 46 -23.09 5.70 12.34
C GLY A 46 -24.46 6.05 11.76
N ASP A 47 -24.55 6.39 10.47
CA ASP A 47 -25.78 6.91 9.84
C ASP A 47 -26.66 5.83 9.17
N GLY A 48 -26.33 4.55 9.40
CA GLY A 48 -26.90 3.41 8.67
C GLY A 48 -28.06 2.66 9.35
N SER A 49 -28.77 3.24 10.32
CA SER A 49 -29.93 2.55 10.94
C SER A 49 -30.95 3.52 11.57
N ALA A 50 -31.64 4.28 10.73
CA ALA A 50 -32.94 4.85 11.07
C ALA A 50 -33.98 4.33 10.07
N HIS A 51 -34.38 3.06 10.24
CA HIS A 51 -35.61 2.57 9.63
C HIS A 51 -36.77 3.21 10.40
N ASN A 52 -37.27 4.34 9.89
CA ASN A 52 -38.58 4.86 10.27
C ASN A 52 -39.65 3.89 9.73
N SER A 53 -40.08 2.93 10.56
CA SER A 53 -41.35 2.25 10.38
C SER A 53 -42.39 3.02 11.19
N GLY A 54 -43.17 3.82 10.50
CA GLY A 54 -44.28 4.58 11.08
C GLY A 54 -45.31 3.69 11.74
N GLU A 55 -45.88 4.22 12.82
CA GLU A 55 -47.04 3.73 13.56
C GLU A 55 -48.22 3.35 12.67
N THR A 56 -48.88 2.25 13.01
CA THR A 56 -50.35 2.16 12.96
C THR A 56 -50.77 1.22 14.08
N GLY A 57 -51.49 1.75 15.08
CA GLY A 57 -51.85 1.04 16.31
C GLY A 57 -53.11 0.17 16.21
N VAL A 58 -53.40 -0.52 17.32
CA VAL A 58 -54.71 -0.62 18.03
C VAL A 58 -54.73 -1.85 18.96
N SER A 59 -54.98 -1.59 20.27
CA SER A 59 -55.73 -2.34 21.32
C SER A 59 -55.41 -3.83 21.62
N GLY A 60 -55.36 -4.34 22.86
CA GLY A 60 -55.64 -3.81 24.20
C GLY A 60 -55.51 -4.91 25.29
N LEU A 61 -55.53 -4.45 26.56
CA LEU A 61 -55.91 -5.11 27.83
C LEU A 61 -55.07 -6.26 28.48
N ASP A 62 -54.59 -5.90 29.68
CA ASP A 62 -54.68 -6.58 30.99
C ASP A 62 -53.55 -7.48 31.59
N GLU A 63 -53.22 -7.08 32.83
CA GLU A 63 -52.70 -7.80 34.03
C GLU A 63 -51.17 -7.99 34.25
N GLU A 64 -50.67 -7.30 35.30
CA GLU A 64 -49.44 -7.57 36.10
C GLU A 64 -49.75 -8.69 37.15
N PRO A 65 -48.81 -9.25 37.96
CA PRO A 65 -47.45 -8.79 38.27
C PRO A 65 -46.36 -9.88 38.37
N THR A 66 -45.12 -9.45 38.59
CA THR A 66 -43.98 -10.14 39.28
C THR A 66 -42.69 -10.33 38.46
N SER A 67 -41.68 -9.51 38.80
CA SER A 67 -40.24 -9.84 39.00
C SER A 67 -39.29 -8.80 38.35
N PRO A 68 -38.27 -8.30 39.07
CA PRO A 68 -37.41 -7.23 38.60
C PRO A 68 -36.33 -7.80 37.66
N GLN A 69 -36.65 -7.92 36.37
CA GLN A 69 -35.62 -8.04 35.34
C GLN A 69 -35.14 -6.65 34.95
N SER A 70 -33.91 -6.36 35.35
CA SER A 70 -33.09 -5.27 34.85
C SER A 70 -33.04 -5.33 33.32
N LYS A 71 -33.91 -4.56 32.66
CA LYS A 71 -33.75 -4.19 31.25
C LYS A 71 -32.56 -3.23 31.16
N GLY A 72 -31.36 -3.82 31.20
CA GLY A 72 -30.14 -3.18 30.77
C GLY A 72 -30.36 -2.66 29.36
N SER A 73 -30.35 -1.35 29.23
CA SER A 73 -30.34 -0.61 27.97
C SER A 73 -29.20 -1.13 27.08
N ILE A 74 -29.52 -2.02 26.13
CA ILE A 74 -28.62 -2.38 25.03
C ILE A 74 -28.76 -1.27 23.98
N ASN A 75 -28.32 -0.07 24.36
CA ASN A 75 -27.96 0.99 23.43
C ASN A 75 -26.45 1.24 23.61
N GLU A 76 -25.65 0.20 23.37
CA GLU A 76 -24.23 0.34 23.06
C GLU A 76 -24.12 0.97 21.65
N ALA A 77 -24.46 2.25 21.58
CA ALA A 77 -23.94 3.12 20.55
C ALA A 77 -22.43 2.98 20.64
N ARG A 78 -21.80 2.25 19.71
CA ARG A 78 -20.35 2.03 19.62
C ARG A 78 -19.68 3.38 19.82
N ARG A 79 -19.24 3.72 21.03
CA ARG A 79 -18.40 4.89 21.21
C ARG A 79 -17.06 4.50 20.60
N LEU A 80 -16.53 5.33 19.70
CA LEU A 80 -15.10 5.26 19.38
C LEU A 80 -14.35 5.33 20.71
N SER A 81 -13.74 4.23 21.14
CA SER A 81 -12.99 4.25 22.39
C SER A 81 -11.75 5.11 22.18
N ASP A 82 -11.45 5.94 23.18
CA ASP A 82 -10.27 6.79 23.15
C ASP A 82 -8.99 5.94 23.03
N GLU A 83 -9.01 4.70 23.52
CA GLU A 83 -7.96 3.70 23.38
C GLU A 83 -7.71 3.33 21.92
N THR A 84 -8.78 3.10 21.13
CA THR A 84 -8.65 2.78 19.70
C THR A 84 -8.08 3.96 18.93
N VAL A 85 -8.55 5.17 19.23
CA VAL A 85 -8.03 6.40 18.59
C VAL A 85 -6.57 6.62 18.97
N LYS A 86 -6.19 6.36 20.23
CA LYS A 86 -4.82 6.47 20.72
C LYS A 86 -3.90 5.47 20.01
N GLU A 87 -4.32 4.23 19.83
CA GLU A 87 -3.55 3.22 19.08
C GLU A 87 -3.33 3.63 17.62
N MET A 88 -4.39 4.07 16.93
CA MET A 88 -4.26 4.57 15.56
C MET A 88 -3.29 5.75 15.47
N VAL A 89 -3.35 6.68 16.44
CA VAL A 89 -2.44 7.83 16.48
C VAL A 89 -1.01 7.43 16.77
N SER A 90 -0.78 6.40 17.57
CA SER A 90 0.56 5.83 17.77
C SER A 90 1.15 5.27 16.46
N SER A 91 0.32 4.87 15.50
CA SER A 91 0.76 4.46 14.15
C SER A 91 0.98 5.63 13.17
N SER A 92 0.84 6.88 13.64
CA SER A 92 1.09 8.08 12.83
C SER A 92 2.58 8.33 12.56
N GLY A 93 2.86 9.19 11.59
CA GLY A 93 4.21 9.50 11.12
C GLY A 93 4.59 8.75 9.84
N LYS A 94 5.91 8.60 9.65
CA LYS A 94 6.50 8.00 8.45
C LYS A 94 6.51 6.48 8.55
N LYS A 95 5.84 5.82 7.61
CA LYS A 95 5.84 4.37 7.43
C LYS A 95 6.37 4.01 6.05
N HIS A 96 7.36 3.13 6.01
CA HIS A 96 7.80 2.50 4.77
C HIS A 96 6.73 1.53 4.29
N LEU A 97 6.36 1.59 3.02
CA LEU A 97 5.42 0.66 2.42
C LEU A 97 6.21 -0.45 1.74
N LEU A 98 5.99 -1.70 2.16
CA LEU A 98 6.55 -2.85 1.47
C LEU A 98 5.93 -2.98 0.06
N PRO A 99 6.65 -3.51 -0.93
CA PRO A 99 6.09 -3.72 -2.26
C PRO A 99 4.79 -4.53 -2.25
N THR A 100 4.69 -5.53 -1.38
CA THR A 100 3.47 -6.34 -1.17
C THR A 100 2.30 -5.54 -0.59
N GLU A 101 2.56 -4.59 0.31
CA GLU A 101 1.53 -3.67 0.82
C GLU A 101 1.04 -2.72 -0.28
N VAL A 102 1.97 -2.20 -1.10
CA VAL A 102 1.62 -1.33 -2.24
C VAL A 102 0.81 -2.10 -3.28
N GLU A 103 1.21 -3.34 -3.59
CA GLU A 103 0.49 -4.22 -4.50
C GLU A 103 -0.93 -4.48 -4.01
N PHE A 104 -1.10 -4.79 -2.72
CA PHE A 104 -2.42 -4.98 -2.11
C PHE A 104 -3.30 -3.73 -2.23
N ILE A 105 -2.74 -2.54 -1.98
CA ILE A 105 -3.45 -1.26 -2.12
C ILE A 105 -3.89 -1.03 -3.57
N LEU A 106 -2.99 -1.22 -4.54
CA LEU A 106 -3.30 -1.03 -5.96
C LEU A 106 -4.32 -2.05 -6.47
N LYS A 107 -4.25 -3.30 -6.01
CA LYS A 107 -5.26 -4.32 -6.28
C LYS A 107 -6.64 -3.89 -5.80
N GLY A 108 -6.73 -3.32 -4.59
CA GLY A 108 -7.97 -2.74 -4.06
C GLY A 108 -8.49 -1.58 -4.91
N LEU A 109 -7.59 -0.69 -5.36
CA LEU A 109 -7.94 0.42 -6.23
C LEU A 109 -8.51 -0.06 -7.58
N TRP A 110 -7.86 -1.03 -8.23
CA TRP A 110 -8.36 -1.62 -9.49
C TRP A 110 -9.69 -2.34 -9.31
N LYS A 111 -9.93 -2.96 -8.14
CA LYS A 111 -11.22 -3.59 -7.84
C LYS A 111 -12.35 -2.57 -7.70
N ASN A 112 -12.08 -1.43 -7.07
CA ASN A 112 -13.09 -0.43 -6.74
C ASN A 112 -13.32 0.58 -7.88
N GLU A 113 -12.25 0.97 -8.58
CA GLU A 113 -12.25 2.05 -9.58
C GLU A 113 -11.76 1.54 -10.95
N ALA A 114 -12.15 0.31 -11.31
CA ALA A 114 -11.70 -0.38 -12.53
C ALA A 114 -11.84 0.48 -13.80
N LYS A 115 -12.95 1.20 -13.95
CA LYS A 115 -13.21 2.06 -15.12
C LYS A 115 -12.17 3.17 -15.26
N PHE A 116 -11.78 3.81 -14.17
CA PHE A 116 -10.75 4.84 -14.16
C PHE A 116 -9.37 4.21 -14.40
N CYS A 117 -9.05 3.13 -13.69
CA CYS A 117 -7.79 2.41 -13.81
C CYS A 117 -7.54 1.87 -15.22
N MET A 118 -8.58 1.44 -15.93
CA MET A 118 -8.48 1.03 -17.34
C MET A 118 -7.92 2.13 -18.24
N LEU A 119 -8.22 3.40 -17.96
CA LEU A 119 -7.72 4.52 -18.77
C LEU A 119 -6.19 4.68 -18.69
N LEU A 120 -5.55 4.11 -17.66
CA LEU A 120 -4.10 4.15 -17.48
C LEU A 120 -3.36 3.09 -18.29
N CYS A 121 -4.04 2.00 -18.67
CA CYS A 121 -3.42 0.81 -19.26
C CYS A 121 -3.95 0.49 -20.67
N ASP A 122 -5.17 0.94 -21.00
CA ASP A 122 -5.88 0.61 -22.23
C ASP A 122 -5.83 1.75 -23.26
N PHE A 123 -4.63 2.28 -23.52
CA PHE A 123 -4.43 3.40 -24.46
C PHE A 123 -4.87 3.06 -25.89
N GLN A 124 -4.78 1.79 -26.28
CA GLN A 124 -5.13 1.34 -27.62
C GLN A 124 -6.58 0.87 -27.76
N GLN A 125 -7.37 0.84 -26.68
CA GLN A 125 -8.78 0.40 -26.63
C GLN A 125 -9.05 -0.97 -27.27
N ASN A 126 -8.03 -1.80 -27.43
CA ASN A 126 -8.10 -3.01 -28.23
C ASN A 126 -7.53 -4.19 -27.44
N THR A 127 -8.21 -5.33 -27.56
CA THR A 127 -7.74 -6.71 -27.29
C THR A 127 -7.81 -7.33 -25.88
N LEU A 128 -7.96 -6.60 -24.77
CA LEU A 128 -8.03 -7.27 -23.45
C LEU A 128 -9.47 -7.54 -22.99
N SER A 129 -9.70 -8.73 -22.43
CA SER A 129 -10.95 -9.08 -21.76
C SER A 129 -11.13 -8.25 -20.48
N VAL A 130 -12.37 -8.07 -20.02
CA VAL A 130 -12.67 -7.38 -18.74
C VAL A 130 -11.92 -8.01 -17.56
N SER A 131 -11.61 -9.31 -17.64
CA SER A 131 -10.86 -10.06 -16.62
C SER A 131 -9.38 -9.65 -16.56
N GLU A 132 -8.70 -9.55 -17.70
CA GLU A 132 -7.29 -9.15 -17.78
C GLU A 132 -7.10 -7.69 -17.34
N LYS A 133 -8.09 -6.83 -17.62
CA LYS A 133 -8.09 -5.43 -17.17
C LYS A 133 -8.12 -5.28 -15.65
N ARG A 134 -8.65 -6.26 -14.90
CA ARG A 134 -8.66 -6.23 -13.42
C ARG A 134 -7.30 -6.51 -12.80
N ARG A 135 -6.36 -7.08 -13.56
CA ARG A 135 -4.97 -7.31 -13.14
C ARG A 135 -4.00 -6.26 -13.66
N GLY A 136 -4.50 -5.17 -14.25
CA GLY A 136 -3.65 -4.12 -14.81
C GLY A 136 -2.63 -3.53 -13.83
N TYR A 137 -2.91 -3.54 -12.51
CA TYR A 137 -1.94 -3.11 -11.50
C TYR A 137 -0.65 -3.95 -11.47
N GLU A 138 -0.67 -5.21 -11.93
CA GLU A 138 0.47 -6.12 -11.91
C GLU A 138 1.61 -5.62 -12.81
N MET A 139 1.32 -4.79 -13.82
CA MET A 139 2.34 -4.21 -14.71
C MET A 139 3.37 -3.32 -14.00
N PHE A 140 3.05 -2.84 -12.80
CA PHE A 140 3.96 -1.99 -12.01
C PHE A 140 4.93 -2.78 -11.14
N PHE A 141 4.80 -4.11 -11.09
CA PHE A 141 5.60 -4.99 -10.23
C PHE A 141 6.38 -6.00 -11.06
N LEU A 142 7.59 -6.31 -10.59
CA LEU A 142 8.44 -7.34 -11.19
C LEU A 142 8.58 -8.50 -10.22
N ASN A 143 7.93 -9.61 -10.54
CA ASN A 143 8.06 -10.86 -9.78
C ASN A 143 9.21 -11.73 -10.31
N SER A 144 9.66 -11.48 -11.54
CA SER A 144 10.73 -12.21 -12.20
C SER A 144 11.49 -11.28 -13.12
N LEU A 145 12.81 -11.50 -13.22
CA LEU A 145 13.68 -10.76 -14.12
C LEU A 145 14.11 -11.66 -15.27
N LEU A 146 13.98 -11.14 -16.49
CA LEU A 146 14.46 -11.81 -17.68
C LEU A 146 15.96 -11.53 -17.82
N VAL A 147 16.74 -12.59 -18.01
CA VAL A 147 18.18 -12.50 -18.22
C VAL A 147 18.48 -12.64 -19.70
N ALA A 148 19.33 -11.76 -20.22
CA ALA A 148 19.75 -11.84 -21.61
C ALA A 148 20.52 -13.15 -21.86
N PRO A 149 20.30 -13.85 -22.98
CA PRO A 149 21.09 -15.03 -23.33
C PRO A 149 22.60 -14.74 -23.38
N ASN A 150 23.43 -15.73 -23.05
CA ASN A 150 24.90 -15.58 -22.94
C ASN A 150 25.58 -14.89 -24.13
N ARG A 151 25.07 -15.11 -25.35
CA ARG A 151 25.56 -14.44 -26.58
C ARG A 151 25.46 -12.91 -26.55
N PHE A 152 24.63 -12.34 -25.69
CA PHE A 152 24.44 -10.90 -25.50
C PHE A 152 25.15 -10.36 -24.26
N CYS A 153 25.81 -11.24 -23.48
CA CYS A 153 26.63 -10.88 -22.33
C CYS A 153 28.03 -11.54 -22.41
N PRO A 154 28.78 -11.38 -23.51
CA PRO A 154 30.08 -12.03 -23.67
C PRO A 154 31.08 -11.46 -22.66
N SER A 155 31.97 -12.32 -22.14
CA SER A 155 33.12 -11.86 -21.37
C SER A 155 34.10 -11.11 -22.28
N THR A 156 34.77 -10.11 -21.72
CA THR A 156 35.78 -9.33 -22.44
C THR A 156 37.16 -9.85 -22.08
N SER A 157 37.90 -10.40 -23.03
CA SER A 157 39.31 -10.73 -22.83
C SER A 157 40.16 -9.49 -23.10
N SER A 158 40.98 -9.08 -22.13
CA SER A 158 41.97 -8.01 -22.27
C SER A 158 43.37 -8.51 -21.90
N SER A 159 44.40 -7.69 -22.14
CA SER A 159 45.77 -8.01 -21.70
C SER A 159 45.90 -8.17 -20.18
N LEU A 160 44.91 -7.69 -19.41
CA LEU A 160 44.84 -7.79 -17.95
C LEU A 160 44.03 -9.02 -17.47
N GLY A 161 43.52 -9.86 -18.37
CA GLY A 161 42.73 -11.05 -18.07
C GLY A 161 41.29 -11.00 -18.61
N ILE A 162 40.48 -11.98 -18.19
CA ILE A 162 39.06 -12.08 -18.55
C ILE A 162 38.24 -11.21 -17.60
N MET A 163 37.52 -10.25 -18.17
CA MET A 163 36.62 -9.37 -17.43
C MET A 163 35.16 -9.78 -17.68
N GLU A 164 34.38 -9.82 -16.60
CA GLU A 164 32.96 -10.13 -16.64
C GLU A 164 32.17 -9.04 -17.38
N HIS A 165 31.11 -9.43 -18.08
CA HIS A 165 30.21 -8.49 -18.73
C HIS A 165 29.51 -7.59 -17.68
N PRO A 166 29.43 -6.26 -17.86
CA PRO A 166 28.85 -5.36 -16.85
C PRO A 166 27.42 -5.72 -16.42
N GLN A 167 26.61 -6.24 -17.34
CA GLN A 167 25.26 -6.72 -17.02
C GLN A 167 25.28 -7.91 -16.05
N ASN A 168 26.24 -8.83 -16.19
CA ASN A 168 26.35 -9.99 -15.30
C ASN A 168 26.79 -9.54 -13.90
N VAL A 169 27.69 -8.56 -13.80
CA VAL A 169 28.07 -7.96 -12.51
C VAL A 169 26.85 -7.38 -11.78
N LEU A 170 25.97 -6.67 -12.49
CA LEU A 170 24.75 -6.11 -11.89
C LEU A 170 23.71 -7.18 -11.55
N LEU A 171 23.57 -8.22 -12.39
CA LEU A 171 22.70 -9.36 -12.12
C LEU A 171 23.15 -10.14 -10.87
N SER A 172 24.45 -10.37 -10.70
CA SER A 172 25.02 -11.01 -9.51
C SER A 172 24.65 -10.24 -8.24
N ARG A 173 24.71 -8.91 -8.25
CA ARG A 173 24.26 -8.08 -7.11
C ARG A 173 22.77 -8.23 -6.81
N VAL A 174 21.93 -8.31 -7.84
CA VAL A 174 20.48 -8.55 -7.66
C VAL A 174 20.24 -9.93 -7.05
N GLN A 175 20.96 -10.96 -7.52
CA GLN A 175 20.87 -12.31 -6.99
C GLN A 175 21.31 -12.38 -5.52
N GLU A 176 22.44 -11.77 -5.18
CA GLU A 176 22.92 -11.68 -3.80
C GLU A 176 21.90 -10.99 -2.87
N ALA A 177 21.36 -9.84 -3.28
CA ALA A 177 20.34 -9.12 -2.51
C ALA A 177 19.06 -9.95 -2.34
N ASN A 178 18.65 -10.70 -3.38
CA ASN A 178 17.48 -11.58 -3.33
C ASN A 178 17.70 -12.77 -2.38
N LEU A 179 18.88 -13.41 -2.42
CA LEU A 179 19.25 -14.49 -1.50
C LEU A 179 19.29 -14.01 -0.06
N LEU A 180 19.87 -12.82 0.17
CA LEU A 180 19.89 -12.20 1.50
C LEU A 180 18.47 -11.92 2.00
N LEU A 181 17.55 -11.49 1.14
CA LEU A 181 16.16 -11.28 1.52
C LEU A 181 15.45 -12.61 1.86
N GLN A 182 15.72 -13.68 1.12
CA GLN A 182 15.15 -15.02 1.36
C GLN A 182 15.68 -15.67 2.64
N ASN A 183 16.97 -15.49 2.93
CA ASN A 183 17.65 -16.09 4.09
C ASN A 183 17.32 -15.39 5.42
N ASN A 184 16.22 -14.62 5.48
CA ASN A 184 15.80 -13.96 6.71
C ASN A 184 15.17 -15.01 7.66
N THR A 185 16.03 -15.62 8.46
CA THR A 185 15.68 -16.65 9.45
C THR A 185 14.73 -16.11 10.52
N ALA A 186 13.99 -17.02 11.15
CA ALA A 186 13.09 -16.74 12.27
C ALA A 186 13.79 -15.87 13.33
N GLY A 187 13.30 -14.63 13.52
CA GLY A 187 13.87 -13.66 14.46
C GLY A 187 14.34 -12.34 13.84
N SER A 188 14.26 -12.17 12.52
CA SER A 188 14.65 -10.91 11.88
C SER A 188 13.75 -9.72 12.27
N ASN A 189 14.37 -8.61 12.65
CA ASN A 189 13.64 -7.39 13.00
C ASN A 189 12.98 -6.81 11.76
N HIS A 190 11.82 -6.17 11.94
CA HIS A 190 11.08 -5.50 10.85
C HIS A 190 11.96 -4.54 10.02
N MET A 191 12.87 -3.82 10.69
CA MET A 191 13.79 -2.90 10.03
C MET A 191 14.82 -3.61 9.12
N ASP A 192 15.25 -4.81 9.48
CA ASP A 192 16.19 -5.60 8.67
C ASP A 192 15.52 -6.09 7.39
N VAL A 193 14.26 -6.54 7.50
CA VAL A 193 13.43 -6.91 6.36
C VAL A 193 13.27 -5.71 5.41
N LEU A 194 12.92 -4.53 5.95
CA LEU A 194 12.78 -3.31 5.14
C LEU A 194 14.08 -2.94 4.44
N ARG A 195 15.22 -3.03 5.13
CA ARG A 195 16.53 -2.72 4.56
C ARG A 195 16.87 -3.66 3.41
N ARG A 196 16.68 -4.97 3.58
CA ARG A 196 16.95 -5.98 2.53
C ARG A 196 16.05 -5.77 1.31
N TRP A 197 14.79 -5.44 1.52
CA TRP A 197 13.88 -5.06 0.43
C TRP A 197 14.35 -3.80 -0.32
N MET A 198 14.79 -2.76 0.39
CA MET A 198 15.35 -1.55 -0.23
C MET A 198 16.64 -1.83 -1.01
N ASP A 199 17.51 -2.70 -0.50
CA ASP A 199 18.75 -3.08 -1.17
C ASP A 199 18.48 -3.88 -2.45
N LEU A 200 17.49 -4.79 -2.43
CA LEU A 200 17.01 -5.48 -3.62
C LEU A 200 16.44 -4.48 -4.64
N GLN A 201 15.54 -3.58 -4.22
CA GLN A 201 14.97 -2.55 -5.09
C GLN A 201 16.07 -1.69 -5.74
N ARG A 202 17.08 -1.26 -4.97
CA ARG A 202 18.19 -0.46 -5.48
C ARG A 202 19.02 -1.24 -6.52
N SER A 203 19.28 -2.51 -6.26
CA SER A 203 20.03 -3.37 -7.18
C SER A 203 19.29 -3.55 -8.51
N VAL A 204 17.97 -3.76 -8.46
CA VAL A 204 17.13 -3.83 -9.66
C VAL A 204 17.08 -2.48 -10.39
N ASN A 205 16.95 -1.38 -9.66
CA ASN A 205 16.97 -0.04 -10.26
C ASN A 205 18.27 0.21 -11.04
N VAL A 206 19.43 -0.11 -10.45
CA VAL A 206 20.74 0.05 -11.11
C VAL A 206 20.84 -0.82 -12.37
N LEU A 207 20.31 -2.05 -12.33
CA LEU A 207 20.32 -2.98 -13.47
C LEU A 207 19.57 -2.39 -14.68
N TYR A 208 18.42 -1.74 -14.46
CA TYR A 208 17.62 -1.15 -15.54
C TYR A 208 18.06 0.27 -15.92
N ASP A 209 18.44 1.07 -14.94
CA ASP A 209 18.85 2.47 -15.12
C ASP A 209 19.88 2.85 -14.06
N SER A 210 21.14 2.90 -14.48
CA SER A 210 22.27 3.25 -13.61
C SER A 210 22.13 4.64 -12.98
N SER A 211 21.38 5.56 -13.59
CA SER A 211 21.10 6.89 -13.02
C SER A 211 20.24 6.84 -11.75
N LYS A 212 19.51 5.74 -11.54
CA LYS A 212 18.63 5.54 -10.37
C LYS A 212 19.35 4.90 -9.19
N GLY A 213 20.58 4.40 -9.39
CA GLY A 213 21.44 3.86 -8.35
C GLY A 213 22.29 4.90 -7.65
N LEU A 214 22.60 5.98 -8.35
CA LEU A 214 23.30 7.13 -7.81
C LEU A 214 22.24 8.04 -7.18
N CYS A 215 22.12 8.03 -5.85
CA CYS A 215 21.65 9.25 -5.17
C CYS A 215 22.45 10.39 -5.78
N LYS A 216 21.78 11.41 -6.34
CA LYS A 216 22.42 12.59 -6.93
C LYS A 216 23.52 13.07 -5.98
N PHE A 217 24.77 12.71 -6.25
CA PHE A 217 25.90 13.49 -5.79
C PHE A 217 25.75 14.77 -6.58
N VAL A 218 25.16 15.77 -5.93
CA VAL A 218 25.33 17.14 -6.38
C VAL A 218 26.82 17.39 -6.20
N LEU A 219 27.58 17.10 -7.26
CA LEU A 219 28.88 17.70 -7.48
C LEU A 219 28.57 19.18 -7.64
N PHE A 220 28.61 19.91 -6.53
CA PHE A 220 28.79 21.35 -6.61
C PHE A 220 30.21 21.61 -7.16
N PRO A 221 30.36 22.60 -8.05
CA PRO A 221 31.65 23.00 -8.61
C PRO A 221 32.63 23.48 -7.54
#